data_AF-A0AAU0NRD6-F1
#
_entry.id   AF-A0AAU0NRD6-F1
#
_cell.length_a   1.000
_cell.length_b   1.000
_cell.length_c   1.000
_cell.angle_alpha   90.00
_cell.angle_beta   90.00
_cell.angle_gamma   90.00
#
_symmetry.space_group_name_H-M   'P 1'
#
loop_
_entity.id
_entity.type
_entity.pdbx_description
1 polymer ?
#
loop_
_entity_poly.entity_id
_entity_poly.type
_entity_poly.pdbx_seq_one_letter_code
_entity_poly.pdbx_strand_id
1 'polypeptide(L)'
;MSQETLAEKCLVTRQSISKWEMDISLPETEKLLELSRIFGVTIDVLLKDELLVDGVKEKKSCGKLFTNENEGIYEGLLIKESIDNEEILDCLNVNKIELWKTKYFPRYWTAITFSSNIIDLPEKFSKALINDENKGGRWFVDFKKNNIKYIVFRGLILKYTIGNIEEKNNVIEKCRSQGIPDCQMNWSE
;
A
#
# COMPACT_ATOMS: atom_id res chain seq x y z
N MET A 1 -10.56 16.16 23.23
CA MET A 1 -9.61 17.18 23.73
C MET A 1 -10.05 18.52 23.17
N SER A 2 -10.15 19.58 23.98
CA SER A 2 -10.51 20.93 23.46
C SER A 2 -9.29 21.68 22.93
N GLN A 3 -9.52 22.68 22.08
CA GLN A 3 -8.45 23.54 21.54
C GLN A 3 -7.69 24.29 22.65
N GLU A 4 -8.39 24.77 23.69
CA GLU A 4 -7.72 25.43 24.83
C GLU A 4 -6.74 24.48 25.53
N THR A 5 -7.17 23.26 25.85
CA THR A 5 -6.31 22.28 26.53
C THR A 5 -5.16 21.81 25.66
N LEU A 6 -5.34 21.73 24.33
CA LEU A 6 -4.25 21.40 23.41
C LEU A 6 -3.24 22.54 23.33
N ALA A 7 -3.71 23.78 23.27
CA ALA A 7 -2.85 24.96 23.24
C ALA A 7 -1.98 25.07 24.50
N GLU A 8 -2.55 24.82 25.67
CA GLU A 8 -1.81 24.77 26.94
C GLU A 8 -0.72 23.69 26.92
N LYS A 9 -1.03 22.48 26.43
CA LYS A 9 -0.08 21.37 26.33
C LYS A 9 1.04 21.63 25.33
N CYS A 10 0.74 22.30 24.23
CA CYS A 10 1.72 22.70 23.22
C CYS A 10 2.39 24.03 23.56
N LEU A 11 2.12 24.66 24.71
CA LEU A 11 2.65 25.98 25.09
C LEU A 11 2.48 27.04 23.97
N VAL A 12 1.34 27.01 23.28
CA VAL A 12 0.97 27.97 22.23
C VAL A 12 -0.37 28.62 22.56
N THR A 13 -0.74 29.64 21.79
CA THR A 13 -2.07 30.25 21.94
C THR A 13 -3.14 29.39 21.27
N ARG A 14 -4.38 29.45 21.75
CA ARG A 14 -5.53 28.82 21.08
C ARG A 14 -5.65 29.27 19.62
N GLN A 15 -5.32 30.53 19.33
CA GLN A 15 -5.33 31.05 17.96
C GLN A 15 -4.31 30.35 17.05
N SER A 16 -3.15 29.95 17.59
CA SER A 16 -2.15 29.17 16.85
C SER A 16 -2.70 27.80 16.45
N ILE A 17 -3.35 27.08 17.39
CA ILE A 17 -4.03 25.80 17.11
C ILE A 17 -5.11 25.98 16.04
N SER A 18 -5.94 27.03 16.15
CA SER A 18 -6.99 27.30 15.16
C SER A 18 -6.43 27.57 13.76
N LYS A 19 -5.25 28.20 13.65
CA LYS A 19 -4.60 28.42 12.35
C LYS A 19 -4.02 27.14 11.76
N TRP A 20 -3.51 26.24 12.60
CA TRP A 20 -3.04 24.92 12.17
C TRP A 20 -4.20 24.06 11.66
N GLU A 21 -5.34 24.07 12.35
CA GLU A 21 -6.54 23.32 11.92
C GLU A 21 -7.19 23.88 10.65
N MET A 22 -6.96 25.16 10.32
CA MET A 22 -7.49 25.81 9.13
C MET A 22 -6.48 25.85 7.97
N ASP A 23 -5.33 25.17 8.09
CA ASP A 23 -4.23 25.20 7.12
C ASP A 23 -3.70 26.60 6.77
N ILE A 24 -3.92 27.57 7.67
CA ILE A 24 -3.45 28.96 7.50
C ILE A 24 -1.95 29.05 7.81
N SER A 25 -1.44 28.19 8.68
CA SER A 25 -0.02 28.12 9.04
C SER A 25 0.33 26.70 9.49
N LEU A 26 1.57 26.29 9.28
CA LEU A 26 2.07 25.01 9.78
C LEU A 26 2.70 25.17 11.18
N PRO A 27 2.56 24.15 12.06
CA PRO A 27 3.30 24.10 13.31
C PRO A 27 4.81 23.99 13.07
N GLU A 28 5.58 24.56 13.99
CA GLU A 28 7.04 24.40 14.02
C GLU A 28 7.43 22.94 14.32
N THR A 29 8.65 22.53 13.94
CA THR A 29 9.14 21.15 14.12
C THR A 29 9.05 20.66 15.57
N GLU A 30 9.35 21.53 16.54
CA GLU A 30 9.23 21.20 17.97
C GLU A 30 7.77 20.92 18.38
N LYS A 31 6.82 21.66 17.80
CA LYS A 31 5.40 21.50 18.05
C LYS A 31 4.82 20.28 17.36
N LEU A 32 5.32 19.93 16.17
CA LEU A 32 5.00 18.66 15.51
C LEU A 32 5.41 17.45 16.36
N LEU A 33 6.60 17.49 16.97
CA LEU A 33 7.07 16.45 17.90
C LEU A 33 6.19 16.35 19.15
N GLU A 34 5.77 17.49 19.69
CA GLU A 34 4.88 17.56 20.85
C GLU A 34 3.47 17.03 20.53
N LEU A 35 2.90 17.42 19.39
CA LEU A 35 1.64 16.91 18.87
C LEU A 35 1.70 15.39 18.65
N SER A 36 2.78 14.89 18.07
CA SER A 36 3.03 13.46 17.87
C SER A 36 2.96 12.69 19.20
N ARG A 37 3.57 13.23 20.27
CA ARG A 37 3.51 12.64 21.61
C ARG A 37 2.13 12.73 22.25
N ILE A 38 1.44 13.87 22.10
CA ILE A 38 0.10 14.09 22.69
C ILE A 38 -0.94 13.16 22.06
N PHE A 39 -0.89 12.97 20.75
CA PHE A 39 -1.82 12.13 20.00
C PHE A 39 -1.38 10.67 19.90
N GLY A 40 -0.13 10.34 20.24
CA GLY A 40 0.41 8.98 20.16
C GLY A 40 0.60 8.49 18.73
N VAL A 41 0.82 9.41 17.79
CA VAL A 41 1.01 9.13 16.35
C VAL A 41 2.40 9.57 15.92
N THR A 42 2.93 9.03 14.83
CA THR A 42 4.20 9.49 14.26
C THR A 42 4.02 10.85 13.57
N ILE A 43 5.11 11.62 13.43
CA ILE A 43 5.08 12.93 12.74
C ILE A 43 4.61 12.78 11.28
N ASP A 44 4.95 11.67 10.63
CA ASP A 44 4.52 11.34 9.28
C ASP A 44 2.99 11.33 9.14
N VAL A 45 2.26 10.84 10.16
CA VAL A 45 0.78 10.87 10.19
C VAL A 45 0.24 12.29 10.30
N LEU A 46 0.96 13.21 10.96
CA LEU A 46 0.55 14.60 11.10
C LEU A 46 0.79 15.43 9.83
N LEU A 47 1.69 14.98 8.94
CA LEU A 47 2.06 15.69 7.71
C LEU A 47 1.36 15.15 6.47
N LYS A 48 0.68 14.01 6.57
CA LYS A 48 -0.07 13.41 5.47
C LYS A 48 -1.51 13.95 5.47
N ASP A 49 -1.94 14.50 4.34
CA ASP A 49 -3.34 14.93 4.11
C ASP A 49 -4.35 13.77 4.14
N GLU A 50 -3.85 12.53 4.08
CA GLU A 50 -4.64 11.32 4.20
C GLU A 50 -4.65 10.86 5.67
N LEU A 51 -5.62 11.35 6.45
CA LEU A 51 -5.91 10.77 7.76
C LEU A 51 -6.39 9.33 7.57
N LEU A 52 -5.47 8.37 7.65
CA LEU A 52 -5.81 6.99 7.98
C LEU A 52 -6.29 6.99 9.43
N VAL A 53 -7.59 7.26 9.62
CA VAL A 53 -8.28 6.96 10.87
C VAL A 53 -8.27 5.44 10.98
N ASP A 54 -7.23 4.92 11.62
CA ASP A 54 -7.06 3.51 11.93
C ASP A 54 -8.23 3.14 12.87
N GLY A 55 -9.35 2.72 12.28
CA GLY A 55 -10.50 2.20 12.98
C GLY A 55 -10.04 1.09 13.91
N VAL A 56 -10.49 1.15 15.16
CA VAL A 56 -10.19 0.23 16.27
C VAL A 56 -9.86 -1.18 15.77
N LYS A 57 -8.57 -1.55 15.78
CA LYS A 57 -8.12 -2.91 15.54
C LYS A 57 -8.56 -3.78 16.72
N GLU A 58 -9.52 -4.67 16.49
CA GLU A 58 -9.77 -5.79 17.40
C GLU A 58 -8.47 -6.59 17.56
N LYS A 59 -7.96 -6.65 18.79
CA LYS A 59 -6.82 -7.52 19.13
C LYS A 59 -7.25 -8.98 18.95
N LYS A 60 -6.96 -9.57 17.79
CA LYS A 60 -6.82 -11.02 17.71
C LYS A 60 -5.44 -11.40 18.28
N SER A 61 -5.50 -11.85 19.52
CA SER A 61 -4.49 -12.66 20.19
C SER A 61 -3.93 -13.75 19.26
N CYS A 62 -2.62 -13.75 19.01
CA CYS A 62 -1.70 -14.85 19.35
C CYS A 62 -0.33 -14.66 18.69
N GLY A 63 0.73 -14.76 19.49
CA GLY A 63 2.12 -14.95 19.04
C GLY A 63 2.93 -13.65 18.92
N LYS A 64 3.89 -13.46 19.83
CA LYS A 64 5.02 -12.55 19.58
C LYS A 64 5.76 -13.04 18.35
N LEU A 65 5.72 -12.30 17.26
CA LEU A 65 6.78 -12.34 16.26
C LEU A 65 7.63 -11.09 16.46
N PHE A 66 8.92 -11.29 16.66
CA PHE A 66 9.91 -10.22 16.72
C PHE A 66 9.81 -9.42 15.41
N THR A 67 9.30 -8.20 15.46
CA THR A 67 9.42 -7.27 14.34
C THR A 67 10.85 -6.75 14.36
N ASN A 68 11.73 -7.39 13.62
CA ASN A 68 13.00 -6.76 13.28
C ASN A 68 12.66 -5.49 12.48
N GLU A 69 13.16 -4.36 12.94
CA GLU A 69 12.87 -3.00 12.48
C GLU A 69 13.39 -2.71 11.04
N ASN A 70 13.66 -3.75 10.24
CA ASN A 70 14.19 -3.69 8.87
C ASN A 70 13.36 -4.47 7.83
N GLU A 71 12.19 -4.99 8.19
CA GLU A 71 11.31 -5.62 7.20
C GLU A 71 10.46 -4.56 6.49
N GLY A 72 10.93 -4.11 5.34
CA GLY A 72 10.19 -3.18 4.48
C GLY A 72 8.76 -3.64 4.19
N ILE A 73 7.90 -2.64 3.99
CA ILE A 73 6.48 -2.84 3.69
C ILE A 73 6.33 -3.21 2.21
N TYR A 74 5.41 -4.10 1.90
CA TYR A 74 4.99 -4.34 0.52
C TYR A 74 4.07 -3.21 0.07
N GLU A 75 4.35 -2.62 -1.08
CA GLU A 75 3.52 -1.56 -1.67
C GLU A 75 3.25 -1.87 -3.15
N GLY A 76 2.00 -1.78 -3.57
CA GLY A 76 1.68 -2.09 -4.97
C GLY A 76 0.23 -1.82 -5.34
N LEU A 77 -0.14 -2.36 -6.49
CA LEU A 77 -1.44 -2.18 -7.10
C LEU A 77 -2.10 -3.53 -7.39
N LEU A 78 -3.33 -3.70 -6.93
CA LEU A 78 -4.16 -4.86 -7.19
C LEU A 78 -5.38 -4.45 -8.00
N ILE A 79 -5.70 -5.20 -9.06
CA ILE A 79 -7.00 -5.10 -9.71
C ILE A 79 -7.96 -6.07 -9.00
N LYS A 80 -9.04 -5.58 -8.38
CA LYS A 80 -9.95 -6.45 -7.62
C LYS A 80 -10.53 -7.57 -8.47
N GLU A 81 -10.79 -7.30 -9.75
CA GLU A 81 -11.35 -8.28 -10.68
C GLU A 81 -10.34 -9.39 -11.07
N SER A 82 -9.08 -9.28 -10.63
CA SER A 82 -8.05 -10.30 -10.84
C SER A 82 -8.00 -11.42 -9.80
N ILE A 83 -8.72 -11.28 -8.67
CA ILE A 83 -8.68 -12.24 -7.56
C ILE A 83 -9.94 -13.11 -7.53
N ASP A 84 -9.76 -14.39 -7.21
CA ASP A 84 -10.83 -15.38 -7.01
C ASP A 84 -11.09 -15.59 -5.51
N ASN A 85 -10.03 -15.52 -4.69
CA ASN A 85 -10.15 -15.58 -3.23
C ASN A 85 -10.05 -14.18 -2.62
N GLU A 86 -11.17 -13.67 -2.08
CA GLU A 86 -11.25 -12.35 -1.43
C GLU A 86 -10.54 -12.30 -0.06
N GLU A 87 -10.20 -13.43 0.57
CA GLU A 87 -9.45 -13.47 1.84
C GLU A 87 -8.06 -12.81 1.73
N ILE A 88 -7.54 -12.67 0.51
CA ILE A 88 -6.30 -11.92 0.28
C ILE A 88 -6.45 -10.45 0.71
N LEU A 89 -7.65 -9.87 0.60
CA LEU A 89 -7.91 -8.48 0.95
C LEU A 89 -7.74 -8.23 2.44
N ASP A 90 -8.01 -9.22 3.30
CA ASP A 90 -7.78 -9.13 4.75
C ASP A 90 -6.29 -9.01 5.10
N CYS A 91 -5.41 -9.39 4.18
CA CYS A 91 -3.96 -9.27 4.33
C CYS A 91 -3.42 -7.90 3.88
N LEU A 92 -4.27 -7.03 3.34
CA LEU A 92 -3.88 -5.76 2.72
C LEU A 92 -4.41 -4.57 3.52
N ASN A 93 -3.57 -3.57 3.70
CA ASN A 93 -4.01 -2.24 4.08
C ASN A 93 -4.31 -1.45 2.80
N VAL A 94 -5.57 -1.05 2.61
CA VAL A 94 -5.99 -0.34 1.41
C VAL A 94 -5.68 1.14 1.57
N ASN A 95 -4.75 1.64 0.74
CA ASN A 95 -4.33 3.03 0.77
C ASN A 95 -5.23 3.89 -0.13
N LYS A 96 -5.57 3.39 -1.32
CA LYS A 96 -6.37 4.11 -2.32
C LYS A 96 -7.22 3.14 -3.15
N ILE A 97 -8.42 3.58 -3.54
CA ILE A 97 -9.28 2.86 -4.48
C ILE A 97 -9.62 3.78 -5.65
N GLU A 98 -9.44 3.28 -6.88
CA GLU A 98 -9.77 3.97 -8.12
C GLU A 98 -10.62 3.08 -9.03
N LEU A 99 -11.46 3.73 -9.85
CA LEU A 99 -12.21 3.05 -10.90
C LEU A 99 -11.61 3.39 -12.26
N TRP A 100 -11.02 2.39 -12.91
CA TRP A 100 -10.37 2.54 -14.20
C TRP A 100 -11.30 2.09 -15.31
N LYS A 101 -11.62 2.99 -16.25
CA LYS A 101 -12.42 2.66 -17.42
C LYS A 101 -11.55 1.99 -18.47
N THR A 102 -11.90 0.78 -18.88
CA THR A 102 -11.15 0.01 -19.87
C THR A 102 -11.96 -0.23 -21.14
N LYS A 103 -11.26 -0.60 -22.21
CA LYS A 103 -11.88 -1.07 -23.47
C LYS A 103 -12.25 -2.56 -23.41
N TYR A 104 -11.83 -3.25 -22.35
CA TYR A 104 -11.99 -4.69 -22.17
C TYR A 104 -13.19 -4.99 -21.27
N PHE A 105 -13.54 -6.28 -21.13
CA PHE A 105 -14.53 -6.71 -20.17
C PHE A 105 -13.83 -7.20 -18.89
N PRO A 106 -14.25 -6.76 -17.69
CA PRO A 106 -15.28 -5.75 -17.43
C PRO A 106 -14.83 -4.32 -17.79
N ARG A 107 -15.79 -3.46 -18.17
CA ARG A 107 -15.53 -2.08 -18.65
C ARG A 107 -14.92 -1.17 -17.58
N TYR A 108 -15.01 -1.57 -16.32
CA TYR A 108 -14.46 -0.86 -15.19
C TYR A 108 -13.68 -1.85 -14.35
N TRP A 109 -12.46 -1.48 -13.98
CA TRP A 109 -11.62 -2.20 -13.05
C TRP A 109 -11.49 -1.40 -11.77
N THR A 110 -11.55 -2.09 -10.64
CA THR A 110 -11.31 -1.51 -9.33
C THR A 110 -9.83 -1.66 -9.01
N ALA A 111 -9.08 -0.58 -9.20
CA ALA A 111 -7.67 -0.55 -8.88
C ALA A 111 -7.49 -0.18 -7.39
N ILE A 112 -6.82 -1.05 -6.65
CA ILE A 112 -6.60 -0.94 -5.21
C ILE A 112 -5.11 -0.77 -4.99
N THR A 113 -4.70 0.42 -4.58
CA THR A 113 -3.35 0.64 -4.06
C THR A 113 -3.29 0.14 -2.63
N PHE A 114 -2.34 -0.73 -2.34
CA PHE A 114 -2.24 -1.37 -1.03
C PHE A 114 -0.84 -1.26 -0.43
N SER A 115 -0.81 -1.40 0.89
CA SER A 115 0.38 -1.70 1.67
C SER A 115 0.19 -2.99 2.48
N SER A 116 1.25 -3.76 2.76
CA SER A 116 1.13 -4.95 3.61
C SER A 116 2.44 -5.33 4.29
N ASN A 117 2.33 -5.81 5.54
CA ASN A 117 3.46 -6.31 6.34
C ASN A 117 3.52 -7.85 6.36
N ILE A 118 2.67 -8.51 5.58
CA ILE A 118 2.58 -9.97 5.56
C ILE A 118 3.78 -10.54 4.80
N ILE A 119 4.57 -11.37 5.47
CA ILE A 119 5.84 -11.90 4.94
C ILE A 119 5.60 -12.81 3.72
N ASP A 120 4.56 -13.66 3.77
CA ASP A 120 4.20 -14.62 2.73
C ASP A 120 3.19 -14.06 1.71
N LEU A 121 3.15 -12.74 1.57
CA LEU A 121 2.22 -12.05 0.67
C LEU A 121 2.36 -12.50 -0.80
N PRO A 122 3.57 -12.67 -1.37
CA PRO A 122 3.71 -13.18 -2.74
C PRO A 122 3.07 -14.55 -2.94
N GLU A 123 3.23 -15.46 -1.98
CA GLU A 123 2.66 -16.81 -2.00
C GLU A 123 1.14 -16.77 -1.89
N LYS A 124 0.61 -15.87 -1.05
CA LYS A 124 -0.84 -15.68 -0.92
C LYS A 124 -1.45 -15.12 -2.21
N PHE A 125 -0.85 -14.11 -2.82
CA PHE A 125 -1.28 -13.60 -4.13
C PHE A 125 -1.23 -14.69 -5.20
N SER A 126 -0.15 -15.47 -5.23
CA SER A 126 -0.01 -16.57 -6.19
C SER A 126 -1.09 -17.63 -6.04
N LYS A 127 -1.74 -17.72 -4.87
CA LYS A 127 -2.89 -18.60 -4.63
C LYS A 127 -4.24 -17.94 -4.94
N ALA A 128 -4.35 -16.63 -4.72
CA ALA A 128 -5.59 -15.89 -4.81
C ALA A 128 -5.96 -15.44 -6.23
N LEU A 129 -4.98 -15.28 -7.13
CA LEU A 129 -5.22 -14.78 -8.49
C LEU A 129 -5.97 -15.78 -9.39
N ILE A 130 -6.77 -15.23 -10.30
CA ILE A 130 -7.50 -15.95 -11.35
C ILE A 130 -6.52 -16.46 -12.43
N ASN A 131 -6.78 -17.67 -12.94
CA ASN A 131 -6.08 -18.26 -14.09
C ASN A 131 -7.05 -18.76 -15.17
N ASP A 132 -8.25 -18.19 -15.23
CA ASP A 132 -9.27 -18.58 -16.19
C ASP A 132 -9.25 -17.62 -17.39
N GLU A 133 -8.95 -18.16 -18.57
CA GLU A 133 -8.95 -17.41 -19.83
C GLU A 133 -10.32 -16.80 -20.14
N ASN A 134 -11.42 -17.40 -19.66
CA ASN A 134 -12.78 -16.90 -19.85
C ASN A 134 -13.14 -15.71 -18.93
N LYS A 135 -12.34 -15.45 -17.89
CA LYS A 135 -12.56 -14.36 -16.90
C LYS A 135 -11.53 -13.23 -17.03
N GLY A 136 -11.04 -12.97 -18.24
CA GLY A 136 -10.14 -11.84 -18.50
C GLY A 136 -8.66 -12.19 -18.58
N GLY A 137 -8.30 -13.47 -18.63
CA GLY A 137 -6.93 -13.92 -18.96
C GLY A 137 -6.01 -14.11 -17.76
N ARG A 138 -4.69 -14.12 -18.04
CA ARG A 138 -3.63 -14.30 -17.03
C ARG A 138 -3.37 -12.98 -16.31
N TRP A 139 -4.12 -12.74 -15.25
CA TRP A 139 -3.90 -11.59 -14.39
C TRP A 139 -2.60 -11.70 -13.61
N PHE A 140 -2.03 -10.54 -13.29
CA PHE A 140 -0.90 -10.42 -12.39
C PHE A 140 -1.11 -9.24 -11.44
N VAL A 141 -0.39 -9.29 -10.32
CA VAL A 141 -0.24 -8.17 -9.39
C VAL A 141 1.22 -7.74 -9.40
N ASP A 142 1.45 -6.43 -9.46
CA ASP A 142 2.78 -5.86 -9.33
C ASP A 142 2.90 -5.08 -8.02
N PHE A 143 3.97 -5.35 -7.29
CA PHE A 143 4.26 -4.67 -6.03
C PHE A 143 5.76 -4.69 -5.76
N LYS A 144 6.22 -3.89 -4.80
CA LYS A 144 7.61 -3.82 -4.38
C LYS A 144 7.75 -3.95 -2.88
N LYS A 145 8.92 -4.42 -2.44
CA LYS A 145 9.37 -4.34 -1.06
C LYS A 145 10.85 -4.02 -1.07
N ASN A 146 11.23 -2.94 -0.42
CA ASN A 146 12.59 -2.39 -0.48
C ASN A 146 13.02 -2.19 -1.94
N ASN A 147 14.18 -2.75 -2.31
CA ASN A 147 14.72 -2.68 -3.66
C ASN A 147 14.34 -3.87 -4.55
N ILE A 148 13.27 -4.61 -4.21
CA ILE A 148 12.84 -5.80 -4.96
C ILE A 148 11.43 -5.55 -5.50
N LYS A 149 11.26 -5.68 -6.81
CA LYS A 149 9.96 -5.71 -7.47
C LYS A 149 9.49 -7.15 -7.60
N TYR A 150 8.21 -7.37 -7.36
CA TYR A 150 7.52 -8.65 -7.46
C TYR A 150 6.42 -8.54 -8.51
N ILE A 151 6.39 -9.53 -9.40
CA ILE A 151 5.34 -9.72 -10.40
C ILE A 151 4.77 -11.11 -10.18
N VAL A 152 3.56 -11.17 -9.65
CA VAL A 152 2.96 -12.43 -9.21
C VAL A 152 1.79 -12.79 -10.10
N PHE A 153 1.82 -14.02 -10.59
CA PHE A 153 0.75 -14.70 -11.30
C PHE A 153 0.25 -15.87 -10.46
N ARG A 154 -0.88 -16.45 -10.87
CA ARG A 154 -1.39 -17.70 -10.28
C ARG A 154 -0.36 -18.83 -10.48
N GLY A 155 0.21 -19.32 -9.38
CA GLY A 155 1.22 -20.39 -9.37
C GLY A 155 2.64 -20.00 -9.83
N LEU A 156 2.90 -18.73 -10.14
CA LEU A 156 4.23 -18.25 -10.55
C LEU A 156 4.56 -16.91 -9.89
N ILE A 157 5.72 -16.84 -9.25
CA ILE A 157 6.23 -15.62 -8.62
C ILE A 157 7.53 -15.23 -9.32
N LEU A 158 7.54 -14.05 -9.92
CA LEU A 158 8.73 -13.45 -10.51
C LEU A 158 9.17 -12.28 -9.64
N LYS A 159 10.48 -12.07 -9.52
CA LYS A 159 11.05 -10.93 -8.82
C LYS A 159 12.36 -10.51 -9.44
N TYR A 160 12.69 -9.23 -9.32
CA TYR A 160 13.96 -8.67 -9.74
C TYR A 160 14.36 -7.51 -8.83
N THR A 161 15.65 -7.26 -8.75
CA THR A 161 16.22 -6.12 -8.00
C THR A 161 16.05 -4.85 -8.83
N ILE A 162 15.47 -3.81 -8.26
CA ILE A 162 15.29 -2.51 -8.94
C ILE A 162 16.68 -1.93 -9.26
N GLY A 163 16.87 -1.51 -10.51
CA GLY A 163 18.18 -1.12 -11.07
C GLY A 163 18.98 -2.26 -11.71
N ASN A 164 18.61 -3.53 -11.53
CA ASN A 164 19.21 -4.66 -12.23
C ASN A 164 18.50 -4.93 -13.56
N ILE A 165 19.09 -4.45 -14.65
CA ILE A 165 18.52 -4.52 -16.01
C ILE A 165 18.45 -5.96 -16.51
N GLU A 166 19.41 -6.83 -16.17
CA GLU A 166 19.44 -8.22 -16.63
C GLU A 166 18.31 -9.04 -16.00
N GLU A 167 18.13 -8.94 -14.67
CA GLU A 167 17.01 -9.59 -13.98
C GLU A 167 15.66 -9.07 -14.47
N LYS A 168 15.55 -7.75 -14.69
CA LYS A 168 14.33 -7.13 -15.24
C LYS A 168 14.01 -7.69 -16.63
N ASN A 169 15.00 -7.79 -17.52
CA ASN A 169 14.81 -8.35 -18.86
C ASN A 169 14.38 -9.82 -18.80
N ASN A 170 15.00 -10.63 -17.93
CA ASN A 170 14.59 -12.02 -17.72
C ASN A 170 13.13 -12.14 -17.24
N VAL A 171 12.68 -11.24 -16.36
CA VAL A 171 11.29 -11.20 -15.91
C VAL A 171 10.35 -10.77 -17.03
N ILE A 172 10.71 -9.75 -17.83
CA ILE A 172 9.92 -9.31 -18.99
C ILE A 172 9.78 -10.43 -20.01
N GLU A 173 10.85 -11.15 -20.33
CA GLU A 173 10.80 -12.29 -21.27
C GLU A 173 9.88 -13.41 -20.74
N LYS A 174 9.94 -13.70 -19.44
CA LYS A 174 9.01 -14.64 -18.81
C LYS A 174 7.56 -14.13 -18.92
N CYS A 175 7.29 -12.86 -18.67
CA CYS A 175 5.95 -12.29 -18.83
C CYS A 175 5.46 -12.35 -20.29
N ARG A 176 6.33 -12.12 -21.28
CA ARG A 176 6.02 -12.31 -22.71
C ARG A 176 5.65 -13.76 -23.02
N SER A 177 6.36 -14.72 -22.44
CA SER A 177 6.02 -16.15 -22.58
C SER A 177 4.65 -16.50 -21.95
N GLN A 178 4.18 -15.67 -21.01
CA GLN A 178 2.84 -15.77 -20.42
C GLN A 178 1.78 -15.01 -21.23
N GLY A 179 2.13 -14.39 -22.36
CA GLY A 179 1.20 -13.67 -23.23
C GLY A 179 0.86 -12.24 -22.77
N ILE A 180 1.66 -11.67 -21.86
CA ILE A 180 1.44 -10.29 -21.38
C ILE A 180 1.98 -9.28 -22.40
N PRO A 181 1.16 -8.30 -22.85
CA PRO A 181 1.60 -7.25 -23.76
C PRO A 181 2.64 -6.31 -23.14
N ASP A 182 3.62 -5.86 -23.94
CA ASP A 182 4.67 -4.93 -23.52
C ASP A 182 4.12 -3.62 -22.92
N CYS A 183 2.96 -3.15 -23.38
CA CYS A 183 2.32 -1.95 -22.83
C CYS A 183 1.87 -2.10 -21.37
N GLN A 184 1.68 -3.34 -20.89
CA GLN A 184 1.33 -3.64 -19.49
C GLN A 184 2.57 -3.86 -18.60
N MET A 185 3.77 -3.86 -19.20
CA MET A 185 5.04 -4.08 -18.51
C MET A 185 5.84 -2.78 -18.31
N ASN A 186 5.21 -1.62 -18.47
CA ASN A 186 5.80 -0.31 -18.18
C ASN A 186 5.76 -0.02 -16.66
N TRP A 187 6.44 -0.84 -15.87
CA TRP A 187 6.49 -0.71 -14.42
C TRP A 187 7.41 0.45 -14.04
N SER A 188 6.86 1.41 -13.28
CA SER A 188 7.67 2.43 -12.61
C SER A 188 8.59 1.75 -11.59
N GLU A 189 9.86 2.12 -11.65
CA GLU A 189 10.90 1.74 -10.69
C GLU A 189 10.80 2.60 -9.42
#